data_AF-A0A0V0V932-F1
#
_entry.id   AF-A0A0V0V932-F1
#
_cell.length_a   1.000
_cell.length_b   1.000
_cell.length_c   1.000
_cell.angle_alpha   90.00
_cell.angle_beta   90.00
_cell.angle_gamma   90.00
#
_symmetry.space_group_name_H-M   'P 1'
#
loop_
_entity.id
_entity.type
_entity.pdbx_description
1 polymer ?
#
loop_
_entity_poly.entity_id
_entity_poly.type
_entity_poly.pdbx_seq_one_letter_code
_entity_poly.pdbx_strand_id
1 'polypeptide(L)'
;MIEQVGTEIFEKMTADRFKLGHALHEAFSMQYLKLNTPPDEVILPENAKPYWNSMRPLLEDFDSLISKEMWVKHRKLCYKGQLDAIAHYKKKLTLIELKTSDKLKLRLENTYDTPLQLAAYAGALNSMNLDYKVTHAVIVVCYKDNEASVFELGPHYLEYYWKEWLQRLHQFWSK
;
A
#
# COMPACT_ATOMS: atom_id res chain seq x y z
N MET A 1 -15.65 17.29 -10.58
CA MET A 1 -14.34 17.91 -10.25
C MET A 1 -13.71 18.58 -11.46
N ILE A 2 -13.51 17.90 -12.60
CA ILE A 2 -13.05 18.56 -13.84
C ILE A 2 -13.98 19.73 -14.22
N GLU A 3 -15.30 19.52 -14.19
CA GLU A 3 -16.29 20.59 -14.42
C GLU A 3 -16.18 21.76 -13.44
N GLN A 4 -15.59 21.56 -12.25
CA GLN A 4 -15.49 22.58 -11.20
C GLN A 4 -14.18 23.38 -11.26
N VAL A 5 -13.06 22.73 -11.62
CA VAL A 5 -11.72 23.34 -11.58
C VAL A 5 -11.06 23.44 -12.96
N GLY A 6 -11.63 22.83 -13.99
CA GLY A 6 -11.03 22.74 -15.32
C GLY A 6 -9.98 21.63 -15.43
N THR A 7 -9.72 21.19 -16.67
CA THR A 7 -8.84 20.06 -16.97
C THR A 7 -7.39 20.31 -16.52
N GLU A 8 -6.82 21.46 -16.85
CA GLU A 8 -5.41 21.77 -16.52
C GLU A 8 -5.14 21.75 -15.01
N ILE A 9 -6.03 22.36 -14.23
CA ILE A 9 -5.91 22.36 -12.76
C ILE A 9 -6.11 20.95 -12.22
N PHE A 10 -7.07 20.20 -12.73
CA PHE A 10 -7.30 18.81 -12.32
C PHE A 10 -6.09 17.90 -12.59
N GLU A 11 -5.46 18.04 -13.76
CA GLU A 11 -4.24 17.31 -14.12
C GLU A 11 -3.08 17.67 -13.19
N LYS A 12 -2.88 18.96 -12.92
CA LYS A 12 -1.87 19.43 -11.97
C LYS A 12 -2.11 18.87 -10.56
N MET A 13 -3.34 18.95 -10.04
CA MET A 13 -3.71 18.38 -8.74
C MET A 13 -3.43 16.87 -8.67
N THR A 14 -3.72 16.16 -9.76
CA THR A 14 -3.47 14.72 -9.87
C THR A 14 -1.97 14.42 -9.85
N ALA A 15 -1.18 15.13 -10.65
CA ALA A 15 0.28 14.98 -10.69
C ALA A 15 0.93 15.29 -9.32
N ASP A 16 0.49 16.36 -8.66
CA ASP A 16 0.99 16.74 -7.33
C ASP A 16 0.65 15.68 -6.28
N ARG A 17 -0.54 15.07 -6.35
CA ARG A 17 -0.91 13.96 -5.46
C ARG A 17 -0.08 12.70 -5.70
N PHE A 18 0.22 12.38 -6.97
CA PHE A 18 1.11 11.26 -7.30
C PHE A 18 2.53 11.49 -6.77
N LYS A 19 3.10 12.67 -6.98
CA LYS A 19 4.44 13.02 -6.47
C LYS A 19 4.51 12.94 -4.94
N LEU A 20 3.48 13.43 -4.26
CA LEU A 20 3.36 13.37 -2.81
C LEU A 20 3.32 11.91 -2.31
N GLY A 21 2.47 11.08 -2.92
CA GLY A 21 2.39 9.66 -2.61
C GLY A 21 3.75 8.99 -2.78
N HIS A 22 4.39 9.17 -3.93
CA HIS A 22 5.71 8.60 -4.22
C HIS A 22 6.78 9.04 -3.21
N ALA A 23 6.82 10.34 -2.85
CA ALA A 23 7.75 10.83 -1.83
C ALA A 23 7.53 10.16 -0.47
N LEU A 24 6.27 9.91 -0.09
CA LEU A 24 5.95 9.21 1.15
C LEU A 24 6.36 7.72 1.10
N HIS A 25 6.12 7.03 -0.01
CA HIS A 25 6.57 5.64 -0.19
C HIS A 25 8.10 5.52 -0.13
N GLU A 26 8.83 6.44 -0.75
CA GLU A 26 10.29 6.44 -0.75
C GLU A 26 10.85 6.77 0.65
N ALA A 27 10.28 7.76 1.33
CA ALA A 27 10.59 8.08 2.72
C ALA A 27 10.43 6.86 3.64
N PHE A 28 9.30 6.15 3.52
CA PHE A 28 9.02 4.98 4.33
C PHE A 28 9.91 3.78 3.98
N SER A 29 9.88 3.34 2.72
CA SER A 29 10.54 2.09 2.33
C SER A 29 12.06 2.22 2.25
N MET A 30 12.59 3.32 1.70
CA MET A 30 14.03 3.47 1.50
C MET A 30 14.71 4.16 2.66
N GLN A 31 14.27 5.35 3.06
CA GLN A 31 14.96 6.08 4.12
C GLN A 31 14.77 5.38 5.46
N TYR A 32 13.52 5.14 5.87
CA TYR A 32 13.25 4.51 7.16
C TYR A 32 13.58 3.02 7.18
N LEU A 33 12.89 2.17 6.41
CA LEU A 33 13.03 0.71 6.55
C LEU A 33 14.36 0.13 6.01
N LYS A 34 14.96 0.76 4.99
CA LYS A 34 16.17 0.23 4.35
C LYS A 34 17.45 0.87 4.89
N LEU A 35 17.48 2.19 5.05
CA LEU A 35 18.64 2.93 5.52
C LEU A 35 18.64 3.15 7.04
N ASN A 36 17.56 2.81 7.74
CA ASN A 36 17.38 3.07 9.17
C ASN A 36 17.56 4.57 9.52
N THR A 37 17.18 5.46 8.60
CA THR A 37 17.19 6.90 8.87
C THR A 37 16.23 7.21 10.02
N PRO A 38 16.67 7.92 11.07
CA PRO A 38 15.79 8.31 12.17
C PRO A 38 14.55 9.05 11.67
N PRO A 39 13.36 8.86 12.28
CA PRO A 39 12.11 9.47 11.79
C PRO A 39 12.14 11.00 11.65
N ASP A 40 12.94 11.67 12.48
CA ASP A 40 13.13 13.14 12.46
C ASP A 40 14.11 13.62 11.39
N GLU A 41 14.90 12.73 10.80
CA GLU A 41 15.92 13.02 9.79
C GLU A 41 15.47 12.65 8.37
N VAL A 42 14.29 12.03 8.22
CA VAL A 42 13.75 11.68 6.91
C VAL A 42 13.51 12.94 6.09
N ILE A 43 13.97 12.93 4.84
CA ILE A 43 13.89 14.03 3.90
C ILE A 43 12.67 13.84 3.01
N LEU A 44 11.74 14.80 3.06
CA LEU A 44 10.52 14.80 2.26
C LEU A 44 10.06 16.24 1.96
N PRO A 45 9.33 16.44 0.85
CA PRO A 45 8.69 17.72 0.54
C PRO A 45 7.78 18.20 1.69
N GLU A 46 7.69 19.52 1.90
CA GLU A 46 6.88 20.10 3.00
C GLU A 46 5.43 19.63 2.98
N ASN A 47 4.83 19.48 1.78
CA ASN A 47 3.45 19.02 1.63
C ASN A 47 3.25 17.52 1.98
N ALA A 48 4.32 16.72 2.05
CA ALA A 48 4.27 15.32 2.45
C ALA A 48 4.50 15.11 3.96
N LYS A 49 5.10 16.08 4.67
CA LYS A 49 5.41 15.98 6.11
C LYS A 49 4.22 15.68 7.00
N PRO A 50 3.03 16.28 6.78
CA PRO A 50 1.85 15.93 7.58
C PRO A 50 1.51 14.43 7.51
N TYR A 51 1.64 13.82 6.32
CA TYR A 51 1.37 12.39 6.13
C TYR A 51 2.45 11.48 6.74
N TRP A 52 3.70 11.93 6.76
CA TRP A 52 4.76 11.25 7.51
C TRP A 52 4.45 11.27 9.01
N ASN A 53 4.10 12.43 9.54
CA ASN A 53 3.73 12.61 10.95
C ASN A 53 2.52 11.74 11.35
N SER A 54 1.53 11.61 10.46
CA SER A 54 0.38 10.71 10.64
C SER A 54 0.79 9.26 10.90
N MET A 55 1.86 8.78 10.24
CA MET A 55 2.37 7.41 10.38
C MET A 55 3.39 7.24 11.51
N ARG A 56 3.99 8.32 12.04
CA ARG A 56 5.06 8.25 13.05
C ARG A 56 4.77 7.32 14.23
N PRO A 57 3.57 7.30 14.84
CA PRO A 57 3.27 6.40 15.96
C PRO A 57 3.37 4.91 15.63
N LEU A 58 3.33 4.56 14.35
CA LEU A 58 3.32 3.17 13.86
C LEU A 58 4.70 2.69 13.42
N LEU A 59 5.68 3.59 13.28
CA LEU A 59 6.96 3.29 12.63
C LEU A 59 7.70 2.14 13.33
N GLU A 60 7.67 2.10 14.67
CA GLU A 60 8.33 1.06 15.47
C GLU A 60 7.71 -0.34 15.30
N ASP A 61 6.51 -0.45 14.73
CA ASP A 61 5.93 -1.76 14.39
C ASP A 61 6.56 -2.35 13.11
N PHE A 62 7.31 -1.57 12.34
CA PHE A 62 7.95 -2.01 11.09
C PHE A 62 9.45 -2.21 11.29
N ASP A 63 9.92 -3.39 10.86
CA ASP A 63 11.32 -3.78 10.95
C ASP A 63 11.95 -3.84 9.53
N SER A 64 12.58 -4.97 9.18
CA SER A 64 13.38 -5.10 7.97
C SER A 64 12.56 -5.13 6.68
N LEU A 65 12.92 -4.26 5.72
CA LEU A 65 12.45 -4.31 4.33
C LEU A 65 12.98 -5.57 3.62
N ILE A 66 12.08 -6.34 3.00
CA ILE A 66 12.40 -7.47 2.15
C ILE A 66 12.43 -7.07 0.67
N SER A 67 11.43 -6.29 0.24
CA SER A 67 11.36 -5.79 -1.13
C SER A 67 10.48 -4.56 -1.21
N LYS A 68 10.72 -3.70 -2.21
CA LYS A 68 9.84 -2.59 -2.57
C LYS A 68 9.61 -2.57 -4.08
N GLU A 69 8.46 -2.04 -4.50
CA GLU A 69 8.12 -1.83 -5.91
C GLU A 69 8.33 -3.09 -6.77
N MET A 70 8.11 -4.27 -6.17
CA MET A 70 8.41 -5.55 -6.78
C MET A 70 7.30 -5.96 -7.75
N TRP A 71 7.71 -6.36 -8.96
CA TRP A 71 6.79 -6.96 -9.91
C TRP A 71 6.46 -8.39 -9.52
N VAL A 72 5.16 -8.68 -9.43
CA VAL A 72 4.60 -9.99 -9.12
C VAL A 72 3.76 -10.48 -10.28
N LYS A 73 3.72 -11.80 -10.49
CA LYS A 73 2.93 -12.40 -11.56
C LYS A 73 2.41 -13.77 -11.16
N HIS A 74 1.15 -14.03 -11.48
CA HIS A 74 0.55 -15.35 -11.33
C HIS A 74 0.44 -16.01 -12.71
N ARG A 75 1.43 -16.84 -13.08
CA ARG A 75 1.51 -17.41 -14.43
C ARG A 75 0.27 -18.19 -14.86
N LYS A 76 -0.33 -18.98 -13.96
CA LYS A 76 -1.53 -19.80 -14.26
C LYS A 76 -2.83 -18.98 -14.36
N LEU A 77 -2.89 -17.81 -13.73
CA LEU A 77 -4.08 -16.95 -13.70
C LEU A 77 -3.89 -15.69 -14.55
N CYS A 78 -2.77 -15.62 -15.28
CA CYS A 78 -2.45 -14.63 -16.29
C CYS A 78 -2.53 -13.15 -15.86
N TYR A 79 -2.30 -12.83 -14.59
CA TYR A 79 -2.21 -11.45 -14.13
C TYR A 79 -0.84 -11.10 -13.55
N LYS A 80 -0.51 -9.81 -13.56
CA LYS A 80 0.70 -9.23 -12.96
C LYS A 80 0.36 -7.91 -12.26
N GLY A 81 1.20 -7.50 -11.34
CA GLY A 81 1.09 -6.22 -10.66
C GLY A 81 2.43 -5.81 -10.05
N GLN A 82 2.47 -4.60 -9.50
CA GLN A 82 3.60 -4.08 -8.74
C GLN A 82 3.09 -3.74 -7.35
N LEU A 83 3.71 -4.33 -6.32
CA LEU A 83 3.39 -4.05 -4.93
C LEU A 83 4.16 -2.83 -4.42
N ASP A 84 3.70 -2.19 -3.35
CA ASP A 84 4.45 -1.11 -2.71
C ASP A 84 5.67 -1.66 -1.96
N ALA A 85 5.45 -2.50 -0.94
CA ALA A 85 6.52 -3.10 -0.16
C ALA A 85 6.15 -4.45 0.50
N ILE A 86 7.20 -5.21 0.82
CA ILE A 86 7.16 -6.36 1.72
C ILE A 86 8.18 -6.08 2.82
N ALA A 87 7.75 -6.12 4.08
CA ALA A 87 8.64 -5.97 5.23
C ALA A 87 8.15 -6.83 6.39
N HIS A 88 8.94 -6.89 7.45
CA HIS A 88 8.46 -7.39 8.73
C HIS A 88 7.62 -6.29 9.41
N TYR A 89 6.39 -6.63 9.74
CA TYR A 89 5.48 -5.81 10.54
C TYR A 89 5.04 -6.63 11.75
N LYS A 90 5.28 -6.11 12.96
CA LYS A 90 5.07 -6.85 14.22
C LYS A 90 5.68 -8.25 14.17
N LYS A 91 6.94 -8.35 13.70
CA LYS A 91 7.71 -9.59 13.54
C LYS A 91 7.15 -10.60 12.52
N LYS A 92 6.19 -10.21 11.67
CA LYS A 92 5.61 -11.07 10.63
C LYS A 92 5.92 -10.53 9.23
N LEU A 93 6.29 -11.42 8.32
CA LEU A 93 6.46 -11.07 6.90
C LEU A 93 5.11 -10.64 6.30
N THR A 94 5.00 -9.37 5.94
CA THR A 94 3.72 -8.70 5.65
C THR A 94 3.82 -7.88 4.36
N LEU A 95 2.79 -7.98 3.52
CA LEU A 95 2.58 -7.06 2.40
C LEU A 95 2.09 -5.71 2.93
N ILE A 96 2.76 -4.62 2.54
CA ILE A 96 2.39 -3.29 2.98
C ILE A 96 1.81 -2.54 1.79
N GLU A 97 0.63 -1.97 1.99
CA GLU A 97 0.05 -0.95 1.11
C GLU A 97 -0.03 0.36 1.88
N LEU A 98 0.64 1.39 1.36
CA LEU A 98 0.68 2.72 1.98
C LEU A 98 -0.15 3.69 1.14
N LYS A 99 -1.10 4.40 1.75
CA LYS A 99 -1.99 5.33 1.05
C LYS A 99 -2.04 6.67 1.73
N THR A 100 -2.26 7.71 0.95
CA THR A 100 -2.65 9.03 1.45
C THR A 100 -4.13 9.27 1.21
N SER A 101 -4.79 9.99 2.11
CA SER A 101 -6.18 10.37 1.93
C SER A 101 -6.50 11.72 2.57
N ASP A 102 -7.44 12.44 1.96
CA ASP A 102 -8.06 13.62 2.57
C ASP A 102 -9.29 13.24 3.43
N LYS A 103 -9.75 11.97 3.36
CA LYS A 103 -10.94 11.50 4.09
C LYS A 103 -10.56 10.37 5.04
N LEU A 104 -10.91 10.53 6.32
CA LEU A 104 -10.74 9.50 7.34
C LEU A 104 -11.38 8.18 6.92
N LYS A 105 -10.63 7.09 7.13
CA LYS A 105 -11.03 5.71 6.88
C LYS A 105 -11.07 5.03 8.24
N LEU A 106 -12.27 4.82 8.77
CA LEU A 106 -12.44 4.25 10.11
C LEU A 106 -12.66 2.74 10.08
N ARG A 107 -13.02 2.20 8.91
CA ARG A 107 -13.32 0.78 8.71
C ARG A 107 -12.70 0.28 7.41
N LEU A 108 -12.43 -1.03 7.36
CA LEU A 108 -11.77 -1.67 6.21
C LEU A 108 -12.55 -1.44 4.91
N GLU A 109 -13.88 -1.47 4.95
CA GLU A 109 -14.74 -1.21 3.77
C GLU A 109 -14.56 0.20 3.19
N ASN A 110 -14.02 1.16 3.97
CA ASN A 110 -13.76 2.50 3.47
C ASN A 110 -12.49 2.57 2.59
N THR A 111 -11.71 1.49 2.52
CA THR A 111 -10.52 1.34 1.66
C THR A 111 -10.85 0.77 0.27
N TYR A 112 -12.14 0.59 -0.05
CA TYR A 112 -12.64 0.14 -1.36
C TYR A 112 -12.00 -1.18 -1.80
N ASP A 113 -11.39 -1.24 -2.98
CA ASP A 113 -10.80 -2.45 -3.55
C ASP A 113 -9.39 -2.76 -3.02
N THR A 114 -8.84 -1.96 -2.09
CA THR A 114 -7.50 -2.19 -1.53
C THR A 114 -7.32 -3.61 -0.94
N PRO A 115 -8.30 -4.19 -0.22
CA PRO A 115 -8.18 -5.56 0.26
C PRO A 115 -8.12 -6.61 -0.87
N LEU A 116 -8.86 -6.38 -1.97
CA LEU A 116 -8.82 -7.24 -3.17
C LEU A 116 -7.45 -7.16 -3.84
N GLN A 117 -6.89 -5.95 -3.97
CA GLN A 117 -5.56 -5.70 -4.51
C GLN A 117 -4.49 -6.45 -3.70
N LEU A 118 -4.51 -6.35 -2.37
CA LEU A 118 -3.58 -7.06 -1.49
C LEU A 118 -3.72 -8.59 -1.60
N ALA A 119 -4.95 -9.10 -1.65
CA ALA A 119 -5.18 -10.53 -1.86
C ALA A 119 -4.65 -11.00 -3.23
N ALA A 120 -4.81 -10.20 -4.28
CA ALA A 120 -4.25 -10.47 -5.60
C ALA A 120 -2.72 -10.52 -5.58
N TYR A 121 -2.05 -9.57 -4.90
CA TYR A 121 -0.60 -9.58 -4.76
C TYR A 121 -0.11 -10.77 -3.93
N ALA A 122 -0.77 -11.10 -2.83
CA ALA A 122 -0.45 -12.27 -2.02
C ALA A 122 -0.57 -13.57 -2.83
N GLY A 123 -1.66 -13.73 -3.60
CA GLY A 123 -1.83 -14.87 -4.50
C GLY A 123 -0.73 -14.96 -5.56
N ALA A 124 -0.35 -13.84 -6.17
CA ALA A 124 0.71 -13.81 -7.17
C ALA A 124 2.08 -14.17 -6.57
N LEU A 125 2.47 -13.55 -5.46
CA LEU A 125 3.71 -13.85 -4.74
C LEU A 125 3.79 -15.30 -4.33
N ASN A 126 2.72 -15.82 -3.73
CA ASN A 126 2.70 -17.19 -3.24
C ASN A 126 2.71 -18.22 -4.39
N SER A 127 2.31 -17.83 -5.61
CA SER A 127 2.45 -18.65 -6.81
C SER A 127 3.86 -18.64 -7.42
N MET A 128 4.69 -17.66 -7.07
CA MET A 128 6.06 -17.56 -7.53
C MET A 128 6.97 -18.51 -6.74
N ASN A 129 8.07 -18.95 -7.39
CA ASN A 129 9.09 -19.79 -6.78
C ASN A 129 10.06 -18.93 -5.97
N LEU A 130 9.61 -18.45 -4.82
CA LEU A 130 10.36 -17.68 -3.84
C LEU A 130 10.54 -18.49 -2.56
N ASP A 131 11.61 -18.23 -1.81
CA ASP A 131 11.95 -18.93 -0.55
C ASP A 131 11.05 -18.53 0.63
N TYR A 132 10.09 -17.63 0.39
CA TYR A 132 9.13 -17.16 1.39
C TYR A 132 7.71 -17.12 0.82
N LYS A 133 6.74 -17.09 1.74
CA LYS A 133 5.32 -16.89 1.45
C LYS A 133 4.79 -15.77 2.33
N VAL A 134 3.84 -15.01 1.80
CA VAL A 134 3.16 -13.96 2.55
C VAL A 134 1.75 -14.40 2.90
N THR A 135 1.42 -14.32 4.18
CA THR A 135 0.10 -14.70 4.72
C THR A 135 -0.58 -13.55 5.45
N HIS A 136 0.07 -12.39 5.52
CA HIS A 136 -0.41 -11.19 6.20
C HIS A 136 -0.23 -9.98 5.28
N ALA A 137 -1.15 -9.03 5.37
CA ALA A 137 -1.00 -7.72 4.75
C ALA A 137 -1.43 -6.62 5.73
N VAL A 138 -0.98 -5.40 5.49
CA VAL A 138 -1.39 -4.22 6.25
C VAL A 138 -1.65 -3.06 5.30
N ILE A 139 -2.76 -2.37 5.52
CA ILE A 139 -3.07 -1.10 4.86
C ILE A 139 -2.80 0.00 5.87
N VAL A 140 -1.93 0.94 5.51
CA VAL A 140 -1.69 2.15 6.29
C VAL A 140 -2.23 3.34 5.50
N VAL A 141 -3.21 4.04 6.06
CA VAL A 141 -3.79 5.24 5.44
C VAL A 141 -3.36 6.46 6.22
N CYS A 142 -2.47 7.26 5.63
CA CYS A 142 -1.96 8.50 6.21
C CYS A 142 -2.85 9.69 5.85
N TYR A 143 -2.94 10.64 6.78
CA TYR A 143 -3.73 11.86 6.65
C TYR A 143 -2.85 13.09 6.89
N LYS A 144 -3.36 14.28 6.56
CA LYS A 144 -2.68 15.54 6.93
C LYS A 144 -2.81 15.85 8.42
N ASP A 145 -4.03 15.75 8.93
CA ASP A 145 -4.40 16.32 10.24
C ASP A 145 -4.83 15.26 11.27
N ASN A 146 -4.61 13.98 10.97
CA ASN A 146 -5.03 12.87 11.83
C ASN A 146 -3.96 11.78 11.88
N GLU A 147 -3.95 10.98 12.94
CA GLU A 147 -3.16 9.75 13.02
C GLU A 147 -3.58 8.75 11.94
N ALA A 148 -2.63 7.96 11.45
CA ALA A 148 -2.87 7.03 10.37
C ALA A 148 -3.80 5.89 10.81
N SER A 149 -4.72 5.51 9.91
CA SER A 149 -5.54 4.32 10.10
C SER A 149 -4.79 3.07 9.65
N VAL A 150 -4.82 2.04 10.48
CA VAL A 150 -4.17 0.75 10.19
C VAL A 150 -5.22 -0.35 10.06
N PHE A 151 -5.14 -1.12 8.99
CA PHE A 151 -5.96 -2.29 8.79
C PHE A 151 -5.08 -3.52 8.55
N GLU A 152 -5.05 -4.42 9.54
CA GLU A 152 -4.31 -5.68 9.47
C GLU A 152 -5.18 -6.77 8.84
N LEU A 153 -4.70 -7.36 7.75
CA LEU A 153 -5.35 -8.47 7.05
C LEU A 153 -4.56 -9.75 7.32
N GLY A 154 -5.07 -10.55 8.26
CA GLY A 154 -4.57 -11.89 8.50
C GLY A 154 -4.98 -12.90 7.43
N PRO A 155 -4.57 -14.18 7.56
CA PRO A 155 -4.81 -15.21 6.56
C PRO A 155 -6.28 -15.37 6.16
N HIS A 156 -7.21 -15.34 7.13
CA HIS A 156 -8.64 -15.47 6.86
C HIS A 156 -9.21 -14.30 6.04
N TYR A 157 -8.75 -13.07 6.29
CA TYR A 157 -9.13 -11.91 5.49
C TYR A 157 -8.59 -12.02 4.06
N LEU A 158 -7.31 -12.38 3.91
CA LEU A 158 -6.71 -12.55 2.58
C LEU A 158 -7.37 -13.68 1.79
N GLU A 159 -7.73 -14.80 2.44
CA GLU A 159 -8.45 -15.89 1.78
C GLU A 159 -9.86 -15.46 1.33
N TYR A 160 -10.57 -14.71 2.18
CA TYR A 160 -11.88 -14.16 1.84
C TYR A 160 -11.78 -13.24 0.60
N TYR A 161 -10.90 -12.24 0.64
CA TYR A 161 -10.73 -11.30 -0.48
C TYR A 161 -10.10 -11.96 -1.71
N TRP A 162 -9.36 -13.05 -1.56
CA TRP A 162 -8.85 -13.83 -2.68
C TRP A 162 -10.00 -14.45 -3.48
N LYS A 163 -11.01 -15.01 -2.81
CA LYS A 163 -12.20 -15.58 -3.48
C LYS A 163 -12.98 -14.49 -4.23
N GLU A 164 -13.14 -13.32 -3.62
CA GLU A 164 -13.77 -12.17 -4.26
C GLU A 164 -12.95 -11.64 -5.46
N TRP A 165 -11.62 -11.58 -5.32
CA TRP A 165 -10.73 -11.19 -6.42
C TRP A 165 -10.79 -12.18 -7.59
N LEU A 166 -10.86 -13.49 -7.33
CA LEU A 166 -11.02 -14.49 -8.38
C LEU A 166 -12.31 -14.29 -9.19
N GLN A 167 -13.41 -13.87 -8.56
CA GLN A 167 -14.63 -13.53 -9.27
C GLN A 167 -14.42 -12.31 -10.20
N ARG A 168 -13.75 -11.25 -9.72
CA ARG A 168 -13.40 -10.08 -10.54
C ARG A 168 -12.50 -10.46 -11.71
N LEU A 169 -11.51 -11.33 -11.47
CA LEU A 169 -10.60 -11.81 -12.50
C LEU A 169 -11.34 -12.65 -13.55
N HIS A 170 -12.24 -13.53 -13.13
CA HIS A 170 -13.08 -14.29 -14.04
C HIS A 170 -13.97 -13.37 -14.90
N GLN A 171 -14.58 -12.35 -14.29
CA GLN A 171 -15.37 -11.35 -15.02
C GLN A 171 -14.53 -10.57 -16.04
N PHE A 172 -13.26 -10.28 -15.73
CA PHE A 172 -12.35 -9.61 -16.65
C PHE A 172 -12.03 -10.47 -17.87
N TRP A 173 -11.76 -11.77 -17.69
CA TRP A 173 -11.42 -12.69 -18.77
C TRP A 173 -12.63 -13.22 -19.56
N SER A 174 -13.83 -13.13 -19.00
CA SER A 174 -15.07 -13.61 -19.64
C SER A 174 -15.79 -12.51 -20.42
N LYS A 175 -15.22 -11.30 -20.46
CA LYS A 175 -15.63 -10.21 -21.35
C LYS A 175 -14.75 -10.22 -22.59
#